data_AF-A0A6J6GPY0-F1
#
_entry.id   AF-A0A6J6GPY0-F1
#
_cell.length_a   1.000
_cell.length_b   1.000
_cell.length_c   1.000
_cell.angle_alpha   90.00
_cell.angle_beta   90.00
_cell.angle_gamma   90.00
#
_symmetry.space_group_name_H-M   'P 1'
#
loop_
_entity.id
_entity.type
_entity.pdbx_description
1 polymer ?
#
loop_
_entity_poly.entity_id
_entity_poly.type
_entity_poly.pdbx_seq_one_letter_code
_entity_poly.pdbx_strand_id
1 'polypeptide(L)'
;MGMETTVVCPICTMSDILATASGDHECATCGHEWDAAAGDPNDLGEIRDANGTLLENGDAVVLVKGLPLKGSTNMLKVGTKFANIRLVSGDHEIDTKINGQGILLKAKFVKKA
;
A
#
# COMPACT_ATOMS: atom_id res chain seq x y z
N MET A 1 32.48 8.65 -8.52
CA MET A 1 31.36 7.70 -8.52
C MET A 1 30.42 8.10 -7.39
N GLY A 2 29.52 9.05 -7.63
CA GLY A 2 28.48 9.43 -6.67
C GLY A 2 27.19 8.82 -7.17
N MET A 3 26.54 7.99 -6.35
CA MET A 3 25.26 7.37 -6.70
C MET A 3 24.21 8.47 -6.82
N GLU A 4 23.82 8.81 -8.04
CA GLU A 4 22.60 9.56 -8.30
C GLU A 4 21.42 8.63 -8.04
N THR A 5 20.70 8.84 -6.95
CA THR A 5 19.41 8.19 -6.74
C THR A 5 18.43 8.92 -7.62
N THR A 6 18.08 8.37 -8.78
CA THR A 6 17.08 8.93 -9.70
C THR A 6 15.70 8.91 -9.03
N VAL A 7 15.37 9.97 -8.29
CA VAL A 7 14.04 10.22 -7.75
C VAL A 7 13.11 10.51 -8.94
N VAL A 8 12.00 9.78 -9.03
CA VAL A 8 10.99 9.96 -10.08
C VAL A 8 9.67 10.42 -9.46
N CYS A 9 8.95 11.28 -10.16
CA CYS A 9 7.67 11.77 -9.67
C CYS A 9 6.63 10.62 -9.65
N PRO A 10 5.94 10.34 -8.53
CA PRO A 10 4.97 9.26 -8.43
C PRO A 10 3.68 9.51 -9.25
N ILE A 11 3.42 10.76 -9.63
CA ILE A 11 2.20 11.15 -10.38
C ILE A 11 2.41 11.08 -11.90
N CYS A 12 3.56 11.58 -12.37
CA CYS A 12 3.80 11.71 -13.81
C CYS A 12 5.00 10.90 -14.31
N THR A 13 5.71 10.18 -13.43
CA THR A 13 6.88 9.35 -13.72
C THR A 13 8.09 10.08 -14.32
N MET A 14 8.02 11.42 -14.41
CA MET A 14 9.12 12.25 -14.91
C MET A 14 10.22 12.37 -13.86
N SER A 15 11.46 12.47 -14.34
CA SER A 15 12.68 12.62 -13.53
C SER A 15 13.05 14.08 -13.25
N ASP A 16 12.21 15.04 -13.64
CA ASP A 16 12.45 16.46 -13.44
C ASP A 16 11.92 16.91 -12.08
N ILE A 17 12.78 16.75 -11.06
CA ILE A 17 12.47 17.00 -9.64
C ILE A 17 13.34 18.14 -9.12
N LEU A 18 12.69 19.19 -8.61
CA LEU A 18 13.28 20.33 -7.93
C LEU A 18 13.31 20.04 -6.43
N ALA A 19 14.44 20.29 -5.78
CA ALA A 19 14.51 20.28 -4.32
C ALA A 19 14.23 21.69 -3.79
N THR A 20 13.27 21.83 -2.88
CA THR A 20 12.93 23.11 -2.25
C THR A 20 13.90 23.42 -1.10
N ALA A 21 14.00 24.69 -0.70
CA ALA A 21 14.86 25.11 0.42
C ALA A 21 14.50 24.45 1.77
N SER A 22 13.28 23.93 1.87
CA SER A 22 12.76 23.20 3.04
C SER A 22 13.20 21.73 3.08
N GLY A 23 13.75 21.20 1.98
CA GLY A 23 14.12 19.79 1.86
C GLY A 23 13.04 18.91 1.23
N ASP A 24 11.97 19.48 0.67
CA ASP A 24 10.95 18.74 -0.08
C ASP A 24 11.35 18.58 -1.55
N HIS A 25 10.82 17.56 -2.20
CA HIS A 25 10.86 17.36 -3.65
C HIS A 25 9.60 17.94 -4.31
N GLU A 26 9.77 18.72 -5.37
CA GLU A 26 8.71 19.28 -6.19
C GLU A 26 8.92 18.83 -7.64
N CYS A 27 7.90 18.30 -8.31
CA CYS A 27 8.01 17.98 -9.73
C CYS A 27 7.82 19.22 -10.60
N ALA A 28 8.81 19.59 -11.41
CA ALA A 28 8.71 20.72 -12.35
C ALA A 28 7.71 20.51 -13.50
N THR A 29 7.29 19.26 -13.74
CA THR A 29 6.34 18.92 -14.81
C THR A 29 4.89 19.00 -14.36
N CYS A 30 4.56 18.52 -13.16
CA CYS A 30 3.18 18.48 -12.68
C CYS A 30 2.91 19.30 -11.41
N GLY A 31 3.93 19.87 -10.78
CA GLY A 31 3.83 20.67 -9.55
C GLY A 31 3.50 19.86 -8.31
N HIS A 32 3.70 18.54 -8.32
CA HIS A 32 3.48 17.72 -7.13
C HIS A 32 4.63 17.92 -6.14
N GLU A 33 4.30 18.22 -4.89
CA GLU A 33 5.27 18.35 -3.79
C GLU A 33 5.20 17.12 -2.88
N TRP A 34 6.35 16.56 -2.51
CA TRP A 34 6.49 15.45 -1.54
C TRP A 34 7.78 15.59 -0.75
N ASP A 35 7.78 15.16 0.51
CA ASP A 35 8.94 15.27 1.39
C ASP A 35 10.10 14.35 0.92
N ALA A 36 11.35 14.86 0.92
CA ALA A 36 12.51 14.06 0.50
C ALA A 36 13.03 13.10 1.59
N ALA A 37 12.68 13.35 2.85
CA ALA A 37 13.01 12.55 4.01
C ALA A 37 11.92 11.52 4.35
N ALA A 38 10.72 11.66 3.81
CA ALA A 38 9.77 10.58 3.64
C ALA A 38 10.36 9.58 2.65
N GLY A 39 11.14 8.63 3.19
CA GLY A 39 11.59 7.45 2.46
C GLY A 39 10.45 6.88 1.64
N ASP A 40 10.79 6.35 0.45
CA ASP A 40 9.92 5.88 -0.62
C ASP A 40 8.41 6.12 -0.39
N PRO A 41 7.67 6.86 -1.23
CA PRO A 41 6.20 7.00 -1.10
C PRO A 41 5.43 5.66 -1.27
N ASN A 42 6.15 4.55 -1.51
CA ASN A 42 5.67 3.18 -1.47
C ASN A 42 5.81 2.52 -0.07
N ASP A 43 6.51 3.17 0.85
CA ASP A 43 6.72 2.78 2.24
C ASP A 43 5.54 3.33 3.06
N LEU A 44 4.40 2.64 2.99
CA LEU A 44 3.23 2.89 3.84
C LEU A 44 3.48 2.51 5.32
N GLY A 45 4.74 2.47 5.75
CA GLY A 45 5.20 1.63 6.84
C GLY A 45 5.19 0.17 6.43
N GLU A 46 6.04 -0.63 7.06
CA GLU A 46 6.13 -2.07 6.81
C GLU A 46 4.80 -2.77 7.21
N ILE A 47 3.85 -2.87 6.29
CA ILE A 47 2.59 -3.58 6.53
C ILE A 47 2.87 -5.07 6.49
N ARG A 48 2.79 -5.72 7.65
CA ARG A 48 3.13 -7.15 7.81
C ARG A 48 1.88 -8.00 8.04
N ASP A 49 1.83 -9.14 7.39
CA ASP A 49 0.76 -10.12 7.59
C ASP A 49 0.83 -10.78 8.99
N ALA A 50 -0.12 -11.66 9.30
CA ALA A 50 -0.15 -12.43 10.55
C ALA A 50 1.13 -13.23 10.86
N ASN A 51 1.92 -13.60 9.84
CA ASN A 51 3.20 -14.32 9.96
C ASN A 51 4.43 -13.38 9.98
N GLY A 52 4.23 -12.07 9.85
CA GLY A 52 5.32 -11.10 9.81
C GLY A 52 5.94 -10.88 8.43
N THR A 53 5.31 -11.37 7.35
CA THR A 53 5.76 -11.14 5.97
C THR A 53 5.34 -9.76 5.51
N LEU A 54 6.26 -9.01 4.89
CA LEU A 54 5.98 -7.72 4.32
C LEU A 54 5.01 -7.88 3.12
N LEU A 55 3.93 -7.12 3.17
CA LEU A 55 2.92 -7.05 2.12
C LEU A 55 3.21 -5.87 1.23
N GLU A 56 2.83 -5.99 -0.04
CA GLU A 56 3.03 -4.95 -1.05
C GLU A 56 1.75 -4.74 -1.85
N ASN A 57 1.65 -3.57 -2.48
CA ASN A 57 0.56 -3.27 -3.40
C ASN A 57 0.57 -4.25 -4.58
N GLY A 58 -0.58 -4.87 -4.86
CA GLY A 58 -0.75 -5.86 -5.91
C GLY A 58 -0.53 -7.31 -5.48
N ASP A 59 -0.13 -7.54 -4.23
CA ASP A 59 0.14 -8.88 -3.71
C ASP A 59 -1.14 -9.70 -3.50
N ALA A 60 -1.01 -10.97 -3.13
CA ALA A 60 -2.12 -11.86 -2.86
C ALA A 60 -2.08 -12.31 -1.40
N VAL A 61 -3.23 -12.28 -0.73
CA VAL A 61 -3.35 -12.68 0.67
C VAL A 61 -4.47 -13.67 0.87
N VAL A 62 -4.34 -14.54 1.86
CA VAL A 62 -5.32 -15.54 2.27
C VAL A 62 -5.78 -15.26 3.68
N LEU A 63 -7.09 -15.30 3.89
CA LEU A 63 -7.69 -15.15 5.20
C LEU A 63 -7.31 -16.34 6.10
N VAL A 64 -6.61 -16.08 7.22
CA VAL A 64 -6.26 -17.13 8.19
C VAL A 64 -7.32 -17.31 9.27
N LYS A 65 -8.19 -16.33 9.44
CA LYS A 65 -9.24 -16.35 10.46
C LYS A 65 -10.55 -15.82 9.91
N GLY A 66 -11.63 -16.59 10.10
CA GLY A 66 -12.96 -16.20 9.64
C GLY A 66 -13.48 -14.98 10.39
N LEU A 67 -14.03 -14.02 9.65
CA LEU A 67 -14.53 -12.76 10.19
C LEU A 67 -15.90 -12.43 9.55
N PRO A 68 -16.83 -11.85 10.33
CA PRO A 68 -18.08 -11.37 9.76
C PRO A 68 -17.80 -10.18 8.83
N LEU A 69 -18.35 -10.21 7.63
CA LEU A 69 -18.21 -9.09 6.71
C LEU A 69 -19.15 -7.96 7.16
N LYS A 70 -18.58 -6.79 7.44
CA LYS A 70 -19.38 -5.65 7.87
C LYS A 70 -20.22 -5.15 6.69
N GLY A 71 -21.55 -5.22 6.81
CA GLY A 71 -22.50 -4.85 5.75
C GLY A 71 -23.06 -6.02 4.94
N SER A 72 -22.80 -7.27 5.31
CA SER A 72 -23.46 -8.44 4.71
C SER A 72 -23.69 -9.53 5.74
N THR A 73 -24.71 -10.37 5.53
CA THR A 73 -24.95 -11.58 6.34
C THR A 73 -23.93 -12.68 6.06
N ASN A 74 -23.08 -12.50 5.04
CA ASN A 74 -22.04 -13.44 4.68
C ASN A 74 -20.80 -13.28 5.57
N MET A 75 -20.33 -14.41 6.09
CA MET A 75 -19.08 -14.50 6.84
C MET A 75 -17.94 -14.89 5.90
N LEU A 76 -16.82 -14.16 5.97
CA LEU A 76 -15.59 -14.54 5.27
C LEU A 76 -15.04 -15.81 5.92
N LYS A 77 -14.97 -16.89 5.14
CA LYS A 77 -14.42 -18.16 5.61
C LYS A 77 -12.90 -18.12 5.58
N VAL A 78 -12.27 -18.81 6.53
CA VAL A 78 -10.84 -19.10 6.47
C VAL A 78 -10.50 -19.77 5.13
N GLY A 79 -9.38 -19.39 4.53
CA GLY A 79 -8.96 -19.86 3.21
C GLY A 79 -9.46 -19.00 2.03
N THR A 80 -10.24 -17.94 2.27
CA THR A 80 -10.59 -16.99 1.21
C THR A 80 -9.34 -16.28 0.71
N LYS A 81 -9.01 -16.44 -0.58
CA LYS A 81 -7.88 -15.77 -1.23
C LYS A 81 -8.33 -14.47 -1.87
N PHE A 82 -7.57 -13.41 -1.63
CA PHE A 82 -7.69 -12.10 -2.25
C PHE A 82 -6.42 -11.87 -3.07
N ALA A 83 -6.58 -11.56 -4.35
CA ALA A 83 -5.46 -11.20 -5.23
C ALA A 83 -5.57 -9.72 -5.57
N ASN A 84 -4.44 -9.08 -5.84
CA ASN A 84 -4.37 -7.65 -6.15
C ASN A 84 -4.86 -6.79 -4.98
N ILE A 85 -4.27 -6.99 -3.79
CA ILE A 85 -4.55 -6.14 -2.64
C ILE A 85 -3.95 -4.74 -2.83
N ARG A 86 -4.59 -3.74 -2.24
CA ARG A 86 -4.06 -2.38 -2.15
C ARG A 86 -3.77 -2.06 -0.69
N LEU A 87 -2.58 -1.60 -0.42
CA LEU A 87 -2.20 -1.16 0.92
C LEU A 87 -2.67 0.28 1.11
N VAL A 88 -3.23 0.56 2.28
CA VAL A 88 -3.73 1.89 2.65
C VAL A 88 -3.32 2.20 4.09
N SER A 89 -3.01 3.46 4.36
CA SER A 89 -2.73 3.90 5.73
C SER A 89 -4.04 4.02 6.52
N GLY A 90 -4.15 3.35 7.68
CA GLY A 90 -5.32 3.47 8.55
C GLY A 90 -5.48 2.30 9.53
N ASP A 91 -6.65 2.21 10.17
CA ASP A 91 -6.99 1.07 11.05
C ASP A 91 -7.10 -0.25 10.25
N HIS A 92 -7.44 -0.18 8.97
CA HIS A 92 -7.45 -1.33 8.06
C HIS A 92 -6.42 -1.10 6.97
N GLU A 93 -5.34 -1.87 7.02
CA GLU A 93 -4.17 -1.69 6.17
C GLU A 93 -4.35 -2.25 4.75
N ILE A 94 -5.31 -3.17 4.58
CA ILE A 94 -5.48 -3.93 3.33
C ILE A 94 -6.86 -3.64 2.75
N ASP A 95 -6.88 -2.99 1.59
CA ASP A 95 -8.05 -2.83 0.74
C ASP A 95 -8.07 -3.92 -0.34
N THR A 96 -9.17 -4.64 -0.43
CA THR A 96 -9.37 -5.67 -1.44
C THR A 96 -10.80 -5.65 -1.95
N LYS A 97 -11.04 -6.20 -3.14
CA LYS A 97 -12.38 -6.32 -3.71
C LYS A 97 -12.77 -7.78 -3.84
N ILE A 98 -13.99 -8.12 -3.45
CA ILE A 98 -14.59 -9.44 -3.69
C ILE A 98 -15.97 -9.25 -4.32
N ASN A 99 -16.22 -9.88 -5.48
CA ASN A 99 -17.50 -9.75 -6.20
C ASN A 99 -17.98 -8.29 -6.37
N GLY A 100 -17.06 -7.34 -6.60
CA GLY A 100 -17.38 -5.92 -6.75
C GLY A 100 -17.63 -5.15 -5.46
N GLN A 101 -17.61 -5.80 -4.30
CA GLN A 101 -17.65 -5.16 -2.99
C GLN A 101 -16.23 -4.89 -2.48
N GLY A 102 -15.94 -3.63 -2.16
CA GLY A 102 -14.70 -3.25 -1.45
C GLY A 102 -14.76 -3.69 0.00
N ILE A 103 -13.70 -4.37 0.44
CA ILE A 103 -13.54 -4.89 1.80
C ILE A 103 -12.20 -4.41 2.33
N LEU A 104 -12.26 -3.84 3.52
CA LEU A 104 -11.10 -3.46 4.29
C LEU A 104 -10.80 -4.56 5.32
N LEU A 105 -9.56 -5.04 5.31
CA LEU A 105 -9.04 -6.08 6.20
C LEU A 105 -7.84 -5.55 6.98
N LYS A 106 -7.62 -6.12 8.17
CA LYS A 106 -6.39 -5.90 8.94
C LYS A 106 -5.34 -6.94 8.57
N ALA A 107 -4.09 -6.52 8.45
CA ALA A 107 -2.98 -7.39 8.03
C ALA A 107 -2.80 -8.59 8.98
N LYS A 108 -3.10 -8.43 10.28
CA LYS A 108 -3.06 -9.50 11.30
C LYS A 108 -4.03 -10.68 11.10
N PHE A 109 -5.02 -10.57 10.20
CA PHE A 109 -6.01 -11.63 9.95
C PHE A 109 -5.84 -12.31 8.59
N VAL A 110 -4.84 -11.87 7.82
CA VAL A 110 -4.49 -12.44 6.54
C VAL A 110 -3.05 -12.93 6.56
N LYS A 111 -2.72 -13.78 5.61
CA LYS A 111 -1.35 -14.18 5.32
C LYS A 111 -1.02 -13.96 3.86
N LYS A 112 0.23 -13.69 3.53
CA LYS A 112 0.70 -13.70 2.14
C LYS A 112 0.44 -15.09 1.51
N ALA A 113 -0.06 -15.11 0.27
CA ALA A 113 -0.56 -16.29 -0.45
C ALA A 113 0.49 -16.95 -1.32
#